data_AF-A0A924N649-F1
#
_entry.id   AF-A0A924N649-F1
#
_cell.length_a   1.000
_cell.length_b   1.000
_cell.length_c   1.000
_cell.angle_alpha   90.00
_cell.angle_beta   90.00
_cell.angle_gamma   90.00
#
_symmetry.space_group_name_H-M   'P 1'
#
loop_
_entity.id
_entity.type
_entity.pdbx_description
1 polymer ?
#
loop_
_entity_poly.entity_id
_entity_poly.type
_entity_poly.pdbx_seq_one_letter_code
_entity_poly.pdbx_strand_id
1 'polypeptide(L)'
;MADGSITLTLDEALGEKLERRAAAVGMSRQEFAQQALERSLFGYDDYTWIGDDPRDRPIDEPEVNLADCKPWDEVKRDLMARLEARLAAKA
;
A
#
# COMPACT_ATOMS: atom_id res chain seq x y z
N MET A 1 21.35 24.41 -10.64
CA MET A 1 20.00 23.87 -10.44
C MET A 1 20.00 23.20 -9.08
N ALA A 2 19.03 23.50 -8.21
CA ALA A 2 18.93 22.83 -6.92
C ALA A 2 18.65 21.33 -7.14
N ASP A 3 19.29 20.47 -6.37
CA ASP A 3 19.18 19.00 -6.48
C ASP A 3 17.84 18.44 -5.96
N GLY A 4 16.95 19.32 -5.48
CA GLY A 4 15.64 18.94 -4.94
C GLY A 4 15.68 18.32 -3.56
N SER A 5 16.85 18.29 -2.89
CA SER A 5 16.98 17.72 -1.55
C SER A 5 16.36 18.65 -0.49
N ILE A 6 15.65 18.05 0.46
CA ILE A 6 15.05 18.76 1.61
C ILE A 6 15.52 18.06 2.89
N THR A 7 15.99 18.84 3.86
CA THR A 7 16.31 18.33 5.20
C THR A 7 15.11 18.55 6.12
N LEU A 8 14.62 17.47 6.72
CA LEU A 8 13.52 17.52 7.68
C LEU A 8 14.05 17.28 9.09
N THR A 9 13.72 18.19 10.02
CA THR A 9 13.97 18.00 11.45
C THR A 9 12.72 17.41 12.06
N LEU A 10 12.83 16.21 12.63
CA LEU A 10 11.74 15.54 13.32
C LEU A 10 11.90 15.74 14.83
N ASP A 11 10.77 15.76 15.55
CA ASP A 11 10.82 15.56 16.99
C ASP A 11 11.27 14.13 17.33
N GLU A 12 11.73 13.95 18.58
CA GLU A 12 12.30 12.69 19.06
C GLU A 12 11.32 11.51 18.92
N ALA A 13 10.06 11.70 19.31
CA ALA A 13 9.04 10.65 19.27
C ALA A 13 8.73 10.20 17.83
N LEU A 14 8.70 11.14 16.88
CA LEU A 14 8.48 10.84 15.48
C LEU A 14 9.71 10.16 14.85
N GLY A 15 10.92 10.58 15.23
CA GLY A 15 12.18 9.94 14.85
C GLY A 15 12.22 8.47 15.28
N GLU A 16 11.94 8.19 16.56
CA GLU A 16 11.88 6.82 17.08
C GLU A 16 10.81 5.96 16.38
N LYS A 17 9.63 6.55 16.13
CA LYS A 17 8.54 5.86 15.44
C LYS A 17 8.93 5.50 14.01
N LEU A 18 9.61 6.39 13.30
CA LEU A 18 10.10 6.18 11.94
C LEU A 18 11.13 5.03 11.92
N GLU A 19 12.12 5.05 12.82
CA GLU A 19 13.16 4.02 12.89
C GLU A 19 12.59 2.64 13.18
N ARG A 20 11.71 2.54 14.19
CA ARG A 20 11.04 1.27 14.52
C ARG A 20 10.23 0.72 13.36
N ARG A 21 9.51 1.58 12.63
CA ARG A 21 8.69 1.16 11.50
C ARG A 21 9.54 0.74 10.30
N ALA A 22 10.59 1.49 9.98
CA ALA A 22 11.54 1.14 8.93
C ALA A 22 12.19 -0.23 9.18
N ALA A 23 12.65 -0.48 10.41
CA ALA A 23 13.20 -1.77 10.82
C ALA A 23 12.18 -2.93 10.68
N ALA A 24 10.92 -2.70 11.08
CA ALA A 24 9.87 -3.72 10.99
C ALA A 24 9.53 -4.15 9.56
N VAL A 25 9.79 -3.30 8.56
CA VAL A 25 9.55 -3.59 7.14
C VAL A 25 10.85 -3.87 6.36
N GLY A 26 12.00 -3.89 7.02
CA GLY A 26 13.30 -4.14 6.40
C GLY A 26 13.77 -3.06 5.44
N MET A 27 13.35 -1.80 5.65
CA MET A 27 13.74 -0.65 4.83
C MET A 27 14.72 0.26 5.59
N SER A 28 15.50 1.05 4.85
CA SER A 28 16.24 2.16 5.46
C SER A 28 15.28 3.26 5.94
N ARG A 29 15.77 4.07 6.89
CA ARG A 29 15.02 5.22 7.42
C ARG A 29 14.61 6.20 6.32
N GLN A 30 15.50 6.42 5.34
CA GLN A 30 15.27 7.34 4.23
C GLN A 30 14.21 6.80 3.26
N GLU A 31 14.30 5.53 2.86
CA GLU A 31 13.31 4.90 1.97
C GLU A 31 11.91 4.90 2.60
N PHE A 32 11.83 4.57 3.90
CA PHE A 32 10.56 4.59 4.61
C PHE A 32 9.98 6.01 4.73
N ALA A 33 10.82 7.01 5.01
CA ALA A 33 10.39 8.41 5.06
C ALA A 33 9.90 8.91 3.69
N GLN A 34 10.61 8.56 2.61
CA GLN A 34 10.19 8.88 1.24
C GLN A 34 8.83 8.27 0.94
N GLN A 35 8.64 6.98 1.19
CA GLN A 35 7.35 6.31 0.95
C GLN A 35 6.21 6.92 1.78
N ALA A 36 6.49 7.28 3.04
CA ALA A 36 5.50 7.93 3.90
C ALA A 36 5.11 9.32 3.37
N LEU A 37 6.08 10.10 2.89
CA LEU A 37 5.84 11.41 2.27
C LEU A 37 5.10 11.26 0.95
N GLU A 38 5.51 10.35 0.08
CA GLU A 38 4.82 10.07 -1.19
C GLU A 38 3.35 9.76 -0.93
N ARG A 39 3.02 8.92 0.05
CA ARG A 39 1.63 8.61 0.42
C ARG A 39 0.87 9.78 1.03
N SER A 40 1.55 10.62 1.82
CA SER A 40 0.89 11.74 2.52
C SER A 40 0.69 12.94 1.61
N LEU A 41 1.60 13.13 0.66
CA LEU A 41 1.53 14.11 -0.41
C LEU A 41 0.76 13.58 -1.62
N PHE A 42 0.34 12.31 -1.60
CA PHE A 42 -0.52 11.74 -2.63
C PHE A 42 -1.92 12.37 -2.52
N GLY A 43 -2.14 13.44 -3.28
CA GLY A 43 -3.46 14.00 -3.54
C GLY A 43 -4.15 13.22 -4.65
N TYR A 44 -5.28 12.58 -4.35
CA TYR A 44 -6.16 12.01 -5.38
C TYR A 44 -6.70 13.10 -6.35
N ASP A 45 -6.67 14.36 -5.93
CA ASP A 45 -7.12 15.52 -6.71
C ASP A 45 -6.07 16.04 -7.71
N ASP A 46 -4.79 15.64 -7.57
CA ASP A 46 -3.70 16.12 -8.42
C ASP A 46 -3.55 15.32 -9.73
N TYR A 47 -4.36 14.26 -9.91
CA TYR A 47 -4.35 13.43 -11.11
C TYR A 47 -5.59 13.67 -11.96
N THR A 48 -5.38 13.85 -13.27
CA THR A 48 -6.47 13.70 -14.25
C THR A 48 -6.73 12.20 -14.43
N TRP A 49 -7.86 11.73 -13.92
CA TRP A 49 -8.30 10.35 -14.12
C TRP A 49 -8.53 10.08 -15.60
N ILE A 50 -8.11 8.89 -16.07
CA ILE A 50 -8.49 8.40 -17.39
C ILE A 50 -9.92 7.85 -17.25
N GLY A 51 -10.91 8.71 -17.53
CA GLY A 51 -12.33 8.42 -17.32
C GLY A 51 -12.92 9.23 -16.15
N ASP A 52 -13.95 8.70 -15.50
CA ASP A 52 -14.57 9.34 -14.34
C ASP A 52 -13.72 9.14 -13.09
N ASP A 53 -13.75 10.10 -12.17
CA ASP A 53 -13.16 9.94 -10.84
C ASP A 53 -13.83 8.75 -10.14
N PRO A 54 -13.07 7.70 -9.75
CA PRO A 54 -13.65 6.53 -9.09
C PRO A 54 -14.33 6.86 -7.75
N ARG A 55 -14.08 8.04 -7.17
CA ARG A 55 -14.73 8.54 -5.96
C ARG A 55 -16.12 9.12 -6.23
N ASP A 56 -16.33 9.65 -7.43
CA ASP A 56 -17.61 10.23 -7.87
C ASP A 56 -18.54 9.17 -8.45
N ARG A 57 -18.04 7.95 -8.69
CA ARG A 57 -18.91 6.83 -9.06
C ARG A 57 -19.83 6.52 -7.89
N PRO A 58 -21.16 6.59 -8.07
CA PRO A 58 -22.05 5.92 -7.13
C PRO A 58 -21.62 4.46 -7.11
N ILE A 59 -21.36 3.95 -5.90
CA ILE A 59 -21.11 2.53 -5.66
C ILE A 59 -22.44 1.83 -5.90
N ASP A 60 -22.76 1.61 -7.16
CA ASP A 60 -23.84 0.73 -7.61
C ASP A 60 -23.30 -0.71 -7.64
N GLU A 61 -22.53 -1.07 -6.60
CA GLU A 61 -22.04 -2.43 -6.43
C GLU A 61 -23.23 -3.27 -5.98
N PRO A 62 -23.53 -4.38 -6.68
CA PRO A 62 -24.57 -5.29 -6.24
C PRO A 62 -24.25 -5.78 -4.83
N GLU A 63 -25.25 -5.79 -3.96
CA GLU A 63 -25.10 -6.24 -2.58
C GLU A 63 -24.49 -7.65 -2.57
N VAL A 64 -23.33 -7.80 -1.92
CA VAL A 64 -22.63 -9.08 -1.89
C VAL A 64 -23.41 -10.03 -1.00
N ASN A 65 -24.03 -11.04 -1.61
CA ASN A 65 -24.62 -12.15 -0.86
C ASN A 65 -23.51 -13.05 -0.31
N LEU A 66 -23.26 -12.92 0.99
CA LEU A 66 -22.24 -13.71 1.69
C LEU A 66 -22.51 -15.22 1.64
N ALA A 67 -23.76 -15.66 1.40
CA ALA A 67 -24.09 -17.07 1.24
C ALA A 67 -23.50 -17.69 -0.05
N ASP A 68 -23.24 -16.87 -1.07
CA ASP A 68 -22.64 -17.31 -2.35
C ASP A 68 -21.10 -17.25 -2.31
N CYS A 69 -20.54 -16.70 -1.23
CA CYS A 69 -19.11 -16.57 -1.06
C CYS A 69 -18.48 -17.84 -0.49
N LYS A 70 -17.26 -18.15 -0.94
CA LYS A 70 -16.48 -19.25 -0.36
C LYS A 70 -15.99 -18.88 1.04
N PRO A 71 -15.94 -19.83 1.98
CA PRO A 71 -15.29 -19.61 3.28
C PRO A 71 -13.85 -19.14 3.11
N TRP A 72 -13.42 -18.20 3.96
CA TRP A 72 -12.08 -17.63 3.87
C TRP A 72 -10.96 -18.69 3.95
N ASP A 73 -11.12 -19.71 4.79
CA ASP A 73 -10.11 -20.76 4.96
C ASP A 73 -9.88 -21.55 3.67
N GLU A 74 -10.92 -21.77 2.86
CA GLU A 74 -10.79 -22.41 1.55
C GLU A 74 -10.07 -21.51 0.56
N VAL A 75 -10.46 -20.23 0.49
CA VAL A 75 -9.84 -19.23 -0.38
C VAL A 75 -8.35 -19.08 -0.05
N LYS A 76 -8.03 -18.98 1.24
CA LYS A 76 -6.65 -18.84 1.74
C LYS A 76 -5.81 -20.06 1.37
N ARG A 77 -6.33 -21.28 1.57
CA ARG A 77 -5.64 -22.52 1.20
C ARG A 77 -5.34 -22.57 -0.29
N ASP A 78 -6.34 -22.32 -1.13
CA ASP A 78 -6.20 -22.36 -2.58
C ASP A 78 -5.21 -21.28 -3.08
N LEU A 79 -5.23 -20.09 -2.47
CA LEU A 79 -4.29 -19.01 -2.75
C LEU A 79 -2.85 -19.41 -2.42
N MET A 80 -2.61 -19.98 -1.23
CA MET A 80 -1.28 -20.40 -0.80
C MET A 80 -0.71 -21.50 -1.72
N ALA A 81 -1.52 -22.51 -2.06
CA ALA A 81 -1.09 -23.56 -2.98
C ALA A 81 -0.70 -23.01 -4.36
N ARG A 82 -1.45 -22.03 -4.89
CA ARG A 82 -1.11 -21.35 -6.15
C ARG A 82 0.17 -20.53 -6.04
N LEU A 83 0.38 -19.86 -4.91
CA LEU A 83 1.57 -19.06 -4.66
C LEU A 83 2.81 -19.95 -4.61
N GLU A 84 2.74 -21.06 -3.87
CA GLU A 84 3.82 -22.05 -3.77
C GLU A 84 4.17 -22.65 -5.14
N ALA A 85 3.17 -23.06 -5.92
CA ALA A 85 3.40 -23.57 -7.28
C ALA A 85 4.10 -22.53 -8.17
N ARG A 86 3.73 -21.25 -8.07
CA ARG A 86 4.37 -20.16 -8.81
C ARG A 86 5.79 -19.89 -8.35
N LEU A 87 6.06 -19.99 -7.05
CA LEU A 87 7.41 -19.83 -6.50
C LEU A 87 8.31 -20.98 -6.93
N ALA A 88 7.81 -22.22 -6.88
CA ALA A 88 8.53 -23.40 -7.35
C ALA A 88 8.84 -23.35 -8.85
N ALA A 89 7.93 -22.83 -9.69
CA ALA A 89 8.15 -22.67 -11.12
C ALA A 89 9.15 -21.56 -11.49
N LYS A 90 9.53 -20.69 -10.55
CA LYS A 90 10.52 -19.62 -10.74
C LYS A 90 11.93 -19.99 -10.25
N ALA A 91 12.08 -21.06 -9.48
CA ALA A 91 13.34 -21.58 -8.96
C ALA A 91 13.99 -22.54 -9.96
#